data_AF-A0A4R2MJC7-F1
#
_entry.id   AF-A0A4R2MJC7-F1
#
_cell.length_a   1.000
_cell.length_b   1.000
_cell.length_c   1.000
_cell.angle_alpha   90.00
_cell.angle_beta   90.00
_cell.angle_gamma   90.00
#
_symmetry.space_group_name_H-M   'P 1'
#
loop_
_entity.id
_entity.type
_entity.pdbx_description
1 polymer ?
#
loop_
_entity_poly.entity_id
_entity_poly.type
_entity_poly.pdbx_seq_one_letter_code
_entity_poly.pdbx_strand_id
1 'polypeptide(L)'
;MSDSDTPPLGQRPKLGPIDGKPVTTHPDLSRLSPAQRGLRDALLREFKARKAKKFVEKQVHYINGNRQVAESIKILFDEHGQPPANAPIEDIIDERRQLEYQVRWFEAMLLELQTRLLRVREIEALALDVLERTERE
;
A
#
# COMPACT_ATOMS: atom_id res chain seq x y z
N MET A 1 37.28 -22.91 17.49
CA MET A 1 37.51 -23.05 16.04
C MET A 1 36.34 -23.90 15.52
N SER A 2 35.21 -23.26 15.16
CA SER A 2 34.85 -22.81 13.79
C SER A 2 34.59 -24.00 12.86
N ASP A 3 33.31 -24.32 12.63
CA ASP A 3 32.56 -24.09 11.36
C ASP A 3 33.05 -25.02 10.23
N SER A 4 32.26 -25.76 9.45
CA SER A 4 30.86 -25.65 9.04
C SER A 4 30.60 -26.85 8.13
N ASP A 5 29.57 -27.65 8.36
CA ASP A 5 29.14 -28.70 7.41
C ASP A 5 27.68 -28.49 7.02
N THR A 6 27.35 -27.21 6.81
CA THR A 6 26.08 -26.82 6.20
C THR A 6 26.30 -26.83 4.69
N PRO A 7 25.60 -27.68 3.92
CA PRO A 7 25.73 -27.63 2.47
C PRO A 7 25.34 -26.23 1.98
N PRO A 8 26.08 -25.65 1.00
CA PRO A 8 25.83 -24.30 0.54
C PRO A 8 24.39 -24.14 0.06
N LEU A 9 23.70 -23.14 0.60
CA LEU A 9 22.35 -22.75 0.21
C LEU A 9 22.33 -22.45 -1.30
N GLY A 10 21.78 -23.38 -2.09
CA GLY A 10 21.69 -23.23 -3.55
C GLY A 10 21.76 -24.53 -4.35
N GLN A 11 22.22 -25.64 -3.77
CA GLN A 11 22.30 -26.94 -4.46
C GLN A 11 21.08 -27.84 -4.27
N ARG A 12 19.99 -27.37 -3.64
CA ARG A 12 18.73 -28.12 -3.69
C ARG A 12 18.26 -28.14 -5.15
N PRO A 13 18.00 -29.32 -5.75
CA PRO A 13 17.46 -29.38 -7.09
C PRO A 13 16.16 -28.57 -7.09
N LYS A 14 16.12 -27.53 -7.93
CA LYS A 14 14.90 -26.76 -8.14
C LYS A 14 13.85 -27.77 -8.60
N LEU A 15 12.73 -27.85 -7.89
CA LEU A 15 11.54 -28.48 -8.42
C LEU A 15 11.20 -27.68 -9.69
N GLY A 16 11.63 -28.20 -10.84
CA GLY A 16 11.36 -27.61 -12.14
C GLY A 16 9.86 -27.55 -12.40
N PRO A 17 9.44 -27.02 -13.56
CA PRO A 17 8.08 -27.23 -14.03
C PRO A 17 7.77 -28.72 -13.95
N ILE A 18 6.65 -29.07 -13.31
CA ILE A 18 6.21 -30.46 -13.22
C ILE A 18 5.84 -30.87 -14.65
N ASP A 19 6.80 -31.42 -15.40
CA ASP A 19 6.62 -31.96 -16.76
C ASP A 19 5.91 -33.32 -16.74
N GLY A 20 4.86 -33.40 -15.93
CA GLY A 20 3.89 -34.49 -15.94
C GLY A 20 2.53 -33.92 -16.27
N LYS A 21 1.76 -34.61 -17.13
CA LYS A 21 0.31 -34.39 -17.17
C LYS A 21 -0.17 -34.54 -15.72
N PRO A 22 -0.74 -33.50 -15.07
CA PRO A 22 -1.18 -33.61 -13.69
C PRO A 22 -2.20 -34.73 -13.66
N VAL A 23 -1.85 -35.81 -12.98
CA VAL A 23 -2.72 -36.97 -12.83
C VAL A 23 -3.83 -36.54 -11.87
N THR A 24 -4.88 -35.93 -12.42
CA THR A 24 -6.11 -35.57 -11.72
C THR A 24 -7.01 -36.79 -11.49
N THR A 25 -6.49 -38.02 -11.64
CA THR A 25 -7.29 -39.20 -11.41
C THR A 25 -7.66 -39.26 -9.94
N HIS A 26 -8.96 -39.20 -9.68
CA HIS A 26 -9.53 -39.61 -8.42
C HIS A 26 -8.87 -40.95 -8.02
N PRO A 27 -8.20 -41.02 -6.87
CA PRO A 27 -7.53 -42.25 -6.47
C PRO A 27 -8.57 -43.36 -6.33
N ASP A 28 -8.21 -44.55 -6.81
CA ASP A 28 -9.09 -45.72 -6.84
C ASP A 28 -9.57 -46.08 -5.41
N LEU A 29 -10.83 -45.72 -5.13
CA LEU A 29 -11.46 -45.85 -3.81
C LEU A 29 -11.80 -47.30 -3.45
N SER A 30 -11.69 -48.22 -4.41
CA SER A 30 -11.97 -49.65 -4.22
C SER A 30 -10.96 -50.35 -3.31
N ARG A 31 -9.76 -49.76 -3.15
CA ARG A 31 -8.65 -50.31 -2.36
C ARG A 31 -8.66 -49.89 -0.89
N LEU A 32 -9.60 -49.04 -0.47
CA LEU A 32 -9.66 -48.47 0.88
C LEU A 32 -10.68 -49.19 1.76
N SER A 33 -10.32 -49.42 3.03
CA SER A 33 -11.26 -49.95 4.02
C SER A 33 -12.40 -48.96 4.28
N PRO A 34 -13.57 -49.41 4.79
CA PRO A 34 -14.70 -48.53 5.12
C PRO A 34 -14.31 -47.38 6.08
N ALA A 35 -13.47 -47.67 7.09
CA ALA A 35 -12.98 -46.67 8.03
C ALA A 35 -12.07 -45.63 7.35
N GLN A 36 -11.20 -46.07 6.43
CA GLN A 36 -10.32 -45.18 5.67
C GLN A 36 -11.09 -44.29 4.70
N ARG A 37 -12.17 -44.81 4.08
CA ARG A 37 -13.08 -44.01 3.26
C ARG A 37 -13.80 -42.95 4.08
N GLY A 38 -14.34 -43.31 5.23
CA GLY A 38 -14.99 -42.35 6.14
C GLY A 38 -14.07 -41.23 6.59
N LEU A 39 -12.83 -41.56 6.97
CA LEU A 39 -11.83 -40.56 7.35
C LEU A 39 -11.45 -39.62 6.19
N ARG A 40 -11.29 -40.18 4.99
CA ARG A 40 -11.01 -39.42 3.76
C ARG A 40 -12.15 -38.47 3.42
N ASP A 41 -13.39 -38.93 3.49
CA ASP A 41 -14.56 -38.11 3.17
C ASP A 41 -14.75 -36.97 4.18
N ALA A 42 -14.49 -37.25 5.47
CA ALA A 42 -14.46 -36.22 6.51
C ALA A 42 -13.38 -35.16 6.23
N LEU A 43 -12.17 -35.59 5.89
CA LEU A 43 -11.06 -34.70 5.54
C LEU A 43 -11.36 -33.86 4.30
N LEU A 44 -11.92 -34.47 3.25
CA LEU A 44 -12.30 -33.77 2.03
C LEU A 44 -13.42 -32.75 2.30
N ARG A 45 -14.39 -33.11 3.16
CA ARG A 45 -15.46 -32.21 3.57
C ARG A 45 -14.91 -31.01 4.33
N GLU A 46 -14.02 -31.24 5.28
CA GLU A 46 -13.36 -30.17 6.04
C GLU A 46 -12.51 -29.28 5.12
N PHE A 47 -11.72 -29.86 4.23
CA PHE A 47 -10.91 -29.11 3.27
C PHE A 47 -11.77 -28.24 2.36
N LYS A 48 -12.88 -28.78 1.81
CA LYS A 48 -13.84 -28.01 1.01
C LYS A 48 -14.46 -26.87 1.82
N ALA A 49 -14.84 -27.12 3.08
CA ALA A 49 -15.38 -26.10 3.96
C ALA A 49 -14.37 -24.98 4.25
N ARG A 50 -13.12 -25.31 4.55
CA ARG A 50 -12.03 -24.34 4.76
C ARG A 50 -11.77 -23.51 3.50
N LYS A 51 -11.78 -24.14 2.31
CA LYS A 51 -11.62 -23.44 1.03
C LYS A 51 -12.76 -22.45 0.79
N ALA A 52 -14.00 -22.86 1.02
CA ALA A 52 -15.18 -22.00 0.90
C ALA A 52 -15.11 -20.82 1.88
N LYS A 53 -14.79 -21.07 3.16
CA LYS A 53 -14.59 -20.03 4.17
C LYS A 53 -13.55 -18.99 3.73
N LYS A 54 -12.36 -19.44 3.31
CA LYS A 54 -11.29 -18.54 2.86
C LYS A 54 -11.68 -17.72 1.62
N PHE A 55 -12.45 -18.33 0.71
CA PHE A 55 -12.99 -17.61 -0.45
C PHE A 55 -13.98 -16.53 -0.02
N VAL A 56 -14.94 -16.86 0.86
CA VAL A 56 -15.92 -15.90 1.39
C VAL A 56 -15.24 -14.77 2.15
N GLU A 57 -14.28 -15.07 3.02
CA GLU A 57 -13.48 -14.04 3.74
C GLU A 57 -12.81 -13.06 2.77
N LYS A 58 -12.21 -13.59 1.69
CA LYS A 58 -11.61 -12.77 0.64
C LYS A 58 -12.67 -11.88 -0.05
N GLN A 59 -13.84 -12.42 -0.40
CA GLN A 59 -14.91 -11.65 -1.03
C GLN A 59 -15.49 -10.57 -0.08
N VAL A 60 -15.68 -10.89 1.20
CA VAL A 60 -16.15 -9.94 2.22
C VAL A 60 -15.18 -8.77 2.36
N HIS A 61 -13.87 -9.03 2.34
CA HIS A 61 -12.87 -7.96 2.38
C HIS A 61 -12.99 -7.00 1.17
N TYR A 62 -13.19 -7.53 -0.05
CA TYR A 62 -13.43 -6.69 -1.23
C TYR A 62 -14.75 -5.92 -1.19
N ILE A 63 -15.83 -6.55 -0.71
CA ILE A 63 -17.13 -5.89 -0.55
C ILE A 63 -17.01 -4.73 0.45
N ASN A 64 -16.29 -4.94 1.56
CA ASN A 64 -16.06 -3.89 2.55
C ASN A 64 -15.23 -2.74 1.97
N GLY A 65 -14.20 -3.03 1.16
CA GLY A 65 -13.43 -2.02 0.45
C GLY A 65 -14.28 -1.20 -0.52
N ASN A 66 -15.10 -1.85 -1.34
CA ASN A 66 -16.01 -1.15 -2.26
C ASN A 66 -17.05 -0.31 -1.52
N ARG A 67 -17.55 -0.80 -0.37
CA ARG A 67 -18.47 -0.04 0.49
C ARG A 67 -17.78 1.20 1.07
N GLN A 68 -16.55 1.06 1.55
CA GLN A 68 -15.77 2.19 2.09
C GLN A 68 -15.49 3.23 1.00
N VAL A 69 -15.15 2.82 -0.22
CA VAL A 69 -14.99 3.71 -1.37
C VAL A 69 -16.30 4.40 -1.72
N ALA A 70 -17.42 3.68 -1.76
CA ALA A 70 -18.74 4.26 -2.03
C ALA A 70 -19.15 5.29 -0.97
N GLU A 71 -18.96 5.01 0.32
CA GLU A 71 -19.20 5.98 1.40
C GLU A 71 -18.28 7.21 1.28
N SER A 72 -17.02 7.02 0.89
CA SER A 72 -16.07 8.13 0.71
C SER A 72 -16.42 9.03 -0.47
N ILE A 73 -17.05 8.46 -1.50
CA ILE A 73 -17.44 9.18 -2.73
C ILE A 73 -18.83 9.80 -2.58
N LYS A 74 -19.66 9.33 -1.63
CA LYS A 74 -21.04 9.79 -1.41
C LYS A 74 -21.16 11.31 -1.19
N ILE A 75 -20.14 11.94 -0.60
CA ILE A 75 -20.04 13.41 -0.43
C ILE A 75 -20.02 14.18 -1.76
N LEU A 76 -19.70 13.52 -2.87
CA LEU A 76 -19.67 14.11 -4.22
C LEU A 76 -21.02 14.02 -4.94
N PHE A 77 -22.04 13.42 -4.31
CA PHE A 77 -23.34 13.18 -4.91
C PHE A 77 -24.46 13.68 -3.98
N ASP A 78 -25.56 14.13 -4.57
CA ASP A 78 -26.77 14.51 -3.85
C ASP A 78 -27.60 13.29 -3.37
N GLU A 79 -28.74 13.55 -2.74
CA GLU A 79 -29.66 12.50 -2.23
C GLU A 79 -30.21 11.58 -3.34
N HIS A 80 -30.08 11.96 -4.61
CA HIS A 80 -30.50 11.20 -5.78
C HIS A 80 -29.35 10.48 -6.49
N GLY A 81 -28.12 10.57 -5.95
CA GLY A 81 -26.93 9.96 -6.56
C GLY A 81 -26.45 10.69 -7.81
N GLN A 82 -26.85 11.95 -7.99
CA GLN A 82 -26.40 12.82 -9.08
C GLN A 82 -25.30 13.76 -8.59
N PRO A 83 -24.32 14.13 -9.44
CA PRO A 83 -23.37 15.17 -9.08
C PRO A 83 -24.14 16.49 -8.80
N PRO A 84 -23.75 17.26 -7.77
CA PRO A 84 -24.47 18.47 -7.37
C PRO A 84 -24.58 19.46 -8.54
N ALA A 85 -25.79 19.95 -8.80
CA ALA A 85 -26.14 20.71 -10.00
C ALA A 85 -25.33 22.02 -10.20
N ASN A 86 -24.65 22.50 -9.16
CA ASN A 86 -23.94 23.77 -9.14
C ASN A 86 -22.42 23.67 -9.29
N ALA A 87 -21.83 22.45 -9.37
CA ALA A 87 -20.41 22.29 -9.68
C ALA A 87 -20.12 20.89 -10.26
N PRO A 88 -19.83 20.78 -11.58
CA PRO A 88 -19.24 19.58 -12.17
C PRO A 88 -18.02 19.13 -11.38
N ILE A 89 -17.83 17.81 -11.23
CA ILE A 89 -16.68 17.27 -10.48
C ILE A 89 -15.35 17.66 -11.13
N GLU A 90 -15.36 17.86 -12.45
CA GLU A 90 -14.25 18.36 -13.24
C GLU A 90 -13.78 19.74 -12.74
N ASP A 91 -14.72 20.65 -12.50
CA ASP A 91 -14.42 22.01 -12.03
C ASP A 91 -13.83 21.97 -10.60
N ILE A 92 -14.35 21.09 -9.73
CA ILE A 92 -13.82 20.87 -8.38
C ILE A 92 -12.38 20.31 -8.44
N ILE A 93 -12.12 19.38 -9.35
CA ILE A 93 -10.78 18.80 -9.55
C ILE A 93 -9.79 19.85 -10.04
N ASP A 94 -10.21 20.71 -10.97
CA ASP A 94 -9.36 21.75 -11.52
C ASP A 94 -9.12 22.88 -10.51
N GLU A 95 -10.12 23.27 -9.72
CA GLU A 95 -9.96 24.18 -8.59
C GLU A 95 -8.97 23.61 -7.56
N ARG A 96 -9.11 22.33 -7.17
CA ARG A 96 -8.15 21.67 -6.26
C ARG A 96 -6.73 21.71 -6.83
N ARG A 97 -6.55 21.40 -8.12
CA ARG A 97 -5.22 21.47 -8.77
C ARG A 97 -4.65 22.88 -8.69
N GLN A 98 -5.46 23.89 -8.99
CA GLN A 98 -5.04 25.28 -8.95
C GLN A 98 -4.63 25.71 -7.53
N LEU A 99 -5.40 25.31 -6.51
CA LEU A 99 -5.03 25.54 -5.10
C LEU A 99 -3.72 24.84 -4.74
N GLU A 100 -3.50 23.59 -5.16
CA GLU A 100 -2.24 22.87 -4.93
C GLU A 100 -1.04 23.57 -5.58
N TYR A 101 -1.20 24.10 -6.80
CA TYR A 101 -0.16 24.90 -7.46
C TYR A 101 0.13 26.19 -6.69
N GLN A 102 -0.91 26.89 -6.24
CA GLN A 102 -0.74 28.12 -5.45
C GLN A 102 -0.03 27.84 -4.14
N VAL A 103 -0.39 26.78 -3.42
CA VAL A 103 0.30 26.36 -2.18
C VAL A 103 1.78 26.13 -2.43
N ARG A 104 2.14 25.35 -3.45
CA ARG A 104 3.55 25.10 -3.80
C ARG A 104 4.29 26.39 -4.15
N TRP A 105 3.63 27.32 -4.82
CA TRP A 105 4.21 28.61 -5.15
C TRP A 105 4.45 29.47 -3.89
N PHE A 106 3.51 29.49 -2.95
CA PHE A 106 3.69 30.15 -1.66
C PHE A 106 4.82 29.53 -0.83
N GLU A 107 4.92 28.20 -0.81
CA GLU A 107 6.02 27.50 -0.14
C GLU A 107 7.39 27.89 -0.73
N ALA A 108 7.50 27.97 -2.06
CA ALA A 108 8.73 28.40 -2.73
C ALA A 108 9.10 29.85 -2.38
N MET A 109 8.12 30.76 -2.38
CA MET A 109 8.37 32.15 -1.96
C MET A 109 8.77 32.26 -0.49
N LEU A 110 8.13 31.49 0.38
CA LEU A 110 8.44 31.48 1.81
C LEU A 110 9.88 31.00 2.03
N LEU A 111 10.31 29.96 1.32
CA LEU A 111 11.69 29.47 1.35
C LEU A 111 12.68 30.55 0.89
N GLU A 112 12.41 31.20 -0.24
CA GLU A 112 13.25 32.28 -0.77
C GLU A 112 13.39 33.45 0.23
N LEU A 113 12.27 33.85 0.86
CA LEU A 113 12.28 34.90 1.89
C LEU A 113 13.08 34.49 3.13
N GLN A 114 12.97 33.23 3.57
CA GLN A 114 13.77 32.71 4.68
C GLN A 114 15.27 32.72 4.36
N THR A 115 15.65 32.32 3.13
CA THR A 115 17.04 32.37 2.68
C THR A 115 17.59 33.80 2.67
N ARG A 116 16.81 34.76 2.17
CA ARG A 116 17.20 36.18 2.18
C ARG A 116 17.34 36.73 3.60
N LEU A 117 16.41 36.37 4.49
CA LEU A 117 16.47 36.79 5.90
C LEU A 117 17.74 36.26 6.58
N LEU A 118 18.09 35.00 6.35
CA LEU A 118 19.32 34.41 6.87
C LEU A 118 20.55 35.20 6.42
N ARG A 119 20.64 35.51 5.12
CA ARG A 119 21.74 36.30 4.57
C ARG A 119 21.83 37.70 5.18
N VAL A 120 20.70 38.36 5.42
CA VAL A 120 20.68 39.69 6.06
C VAL A 120 21.19 39.60 7.50
N ARG A 121 20.78 38.57 8.25
CA ARG A 121 21.28 38.33 9.63
C ARG A 121 22.78 38.07 9.67
N GLU A 122 23.32 37.33 8.70
CA GLU A 122 24.76 37.11 8.60
C GLU A 122 25.52 38.42 8.36
N ILE A 123 25.01 39.28 7.46
CA ILE A 123 25.60 40.61 7.21
C ILE A 123 25.52 41.48 8.46
N GLU A 124 24.39 41.50 9.15
CA GLU A 124 24.19 42.24 10.39
C GLU A 124 25.19 41.80 11.47
N ALA A 125 25.33 40.48 11.69
CA ALA A 125 26.28 39.93 12.66
C ALA A 125 27.73 40.33 12.33
N LEU A 126 28.13 40.23 11.06
CA LEU A 126 29.47 40.65 10.62
C LEU A 126 29.71 42.15 10.80
N ALA A 127 28.70 42.99 10.54
CA ALA A 127 28.80 44.43 10.72
C ALA A 127 28.97 44.79 12.21
N LEU A 128 28.24 44.13 13.10
CA LEU A 128 28.39 44.29 14.55
C LEU A 128 29.79 43.86 15.03
N ASP A 129 30.28 42.72 14.55
CA ASP A 129 31.64 42.24 14.87
C ASP A 129 32.73 43.24 14.45
N VAL A 130 32.57 43.90 13.30
CA VAL A 130 33.52 44.93 12.84
C VAL A 130 33.48 46.15 13.74
N LEU A 131 32.29 46.63 14.11
CA LEU A 131 32.13 47.78 15.00
C LEU A 131 32.78 47.52 16.37
N GLU A 132 32.56 46.34 16.96
CA GLU A 132 33.18 45.96 18.22
C GLU A 132 34.72 45.94 18.16
N ARG A 133 35.30 45.59 17.01
CA ARG A 133 36.75 45.61 16.82
C ARG A 133 37.29 47.02 16.69
N THR A 134 36.59 47.89 15.95
CA THR A 134 36.97 49.29 15.78
C THR A 134 36.88 50.08 17.09
N GLU A 135 35.94 49.76 17.99
CA GLU A 135 35.85 50.40 19.32
C GLU A 135 36.96 49.97 20.31
N ARG A 136 37.66 48.87 20.03
CA ARG A 136 38.75 48.35 20.88
C ARG A 136 40.15 48.81 20.46
N GLU A 137 40.29 49.38 19.26
CA GLU A 137 41.52 50.00 18.74
C GLU A 137 41.59 51.49 19.10
#